data_AF-A0A8H4UKX2-F1
#
_entry.id   AF-A0A8H4UKX2-F1
#
_cell.length_a   1.000
_cell.length_b   1.000
_cell.length_c   1.000
_cell.angle_alpha   90.00
_cell.angle_beta   90.00
_cell.angle_gamma   90.00
#
_symmetry.space_group_name_H-M   'P 1'
#
loop_
_entity.id
_entity.type
_entity.pdbx_description
1 polymer ?
#
loop_
_entity_poly.entity_id
_entity_poly.type
_entity_poly.pdbx_seq_one_letter_code
_entity_poly.pdbx_strand_id
1 'polypeptide(L)'
;MDPFSKLPAEIRLQVIICSESEASIMQLIRASLTMLAQYVTCRKSIMKSIVRSLLRSDTSGALLQDALRIIRFPSLDFTSSPESISGILERWMSQRHSDALAPTDYGTIQKLYSLLSRMVMFIEDYVSKATDPFPPRAYLTLPAFISGGTGMHFMGRNVDIKRAQFSEFTTSERNAFLRAFLRYELLCKVYHPQVWDLVKQSSYPDLVKTLNDELEPIG
;
A
#
# COMPACT_ATOMS: atom_id res chain seq x y z
N MET A 1 -26.65 -17.10 14.89
CA MET A 1 -25.59 -17.11 15.92
C MET A 1 -24.28 -16.77 15.23
N ASP A 2 -23.53 -15.77 15.72
CA ASP A 2 -22.23 -15.39 15.14
C ASP A 2 -21.20 -16.51 15.40
N PRO A 3 -20.59 -17.12 14.37
CA PRO A 3 -19.66 -18.24 14.56
C PRO A 3 -18.39 -17.84 15.32
N PHE A 4 -18.00 -16.56 15.26
CA PHE A 4 -16.79 -16.06 15.93
C PHE A 4 -17.04 -15.76 17.42
N SER A 5 -18.29 -15.74 17.89
CA SER A 5 -18.62 -15.51 19.31
C SER A 5 -18.06 -16.57 20.25
N LYS A 6 -17.86 -17.80 19.76
CA LYS A 6 -17.32 -18.94 20.53
C LYS A 6 -15.79 -18.96 20.57
N LEU A 7 -15.12 -18.14 19.75
CA LEU A 7 -13.67 -18.12 19.68
C LEU A 7 -13.08 -17.16 20.72
N PRO A 8 -11.95 -17.54 21.37
CA PRO A 8 -11.19 -16.63 22.21
C PRO A 8 -10.75 -15.37 21.45
N ALA A 9 -10.62 -14.25 22.17
CA ALA A 9 -10.27 -12.95 21.59
C ALA A 9 -8.94 -12.99 20.83
N GLU A 10 -7.99 -13.78 21.32
CA GLU A 10 -6.65 -13.99 20.75
C GLU A 10 -6.74 -14.67 19.39
N ILE A 11 -7.61 -15.69 19.25
CA ILE A 11 -7.82 -16.41 17.99
C ILE A 11 -8.51 -15.51 16.98
N ARG A 12 -9.52 -14.75 17.40
CA ARG A 12 -10.18 -13.75 16.54
C ARG A 12 -9.18 -12.72 16.01
N LEU A 13 -8.27 -12.26 16.87
CA LEU A 13 -7.24 -11.31 16.48
C LEU A 13 -6.27 -11.91 15.44
N GLN A 14 -5.85 -13.16 15.61
CA GLN A 14 -4.98 -13.84 14.65
C GLN A 14 -5.66 -14.02 13.29
N VAL A 15 -6.94 -14.40 13.25
CA VAL A 15 -7.70 -14.51 12.00
C VAL A 15 -7.71 -13.18 11.23
N ILE A 16 -7.90 -12.05 11.92
CA ILE A 16 -7.85 -10.72 11.30
C ILE A 16 -6.45 -10.42 10.76
N ILE A 17 -5.40 -10.70 11.54
CA ILE A 17 -4.01 -10.40 11.16
C ILE A 17 -3.59 -11.25 9.95
N CYS A 18 -3.91 -12.55 9.95
CA CYS A 18 -3.58 -13.47 8.86
C CYS A 18 -4.33 -13.19 7.56
N SER A 19 -5.40 -12.38 7.59
CA SER A 19 -6.12 -12.00 6.38
C SER A 19 -5.28 -11.11 5.46
N GLU A 20 -4.32 -10.34 6.02
CA GLU A 20 -3.29 -9.47 5.38
C GLU A 20 -3.77 -8.42 4.34
N SER A 21 -4.94 -8.60 3.74
CA SER A 21 -5.60 -7.73 2.77
C SER A 21 -6.78 -7.01 3.43
N GLU A 22 -6.85 -5.70 3.23
CA GLU A 22 -7.92 -4.87 3.76
C GLU A 22 -9.30 -5.30 3.23
N ALA A 23 -9.37 -5.81 2.00
CA ALA A 23 -10.61 -6.32 1.41
C ALA A 23 -11.16 -7.52 2.21
N SER A 24 -10.30 -8.47 2.55
CA SER A 24 -10.65 -9.66 3.34
C SER A 24 -11.07 -9.28 4.77
N ILE A 25 -10.36 -8.34 5.40
CA ILE A 25 -10.71 -7.82 6.73
C ILE A 25 -12.08 -7.13 6.70
N MET A 26 -12.33 -6.30 5.68
CA MET A 26 -13.59 -5.59 5.53
C MET A 26 -14.78 -6.53 5.32
N GLN A 27 -14.59 -7.65 4.62
CA GLN A 27 -15.62 -8.69 4.49
C GLN A 27 -15.89 -9.38 5.82
N LEU A 28 -14.82 -9.75 6.53
CA LEU A 28 -14.90 -10.44 7.81
C LEU A 28 -15.67 -9.62 8.86
N ILE A 29 -15.39 -8.32 8.97
CA ILE A 29 -16.09 -7.45 9.94
C ILE A 29 -17.52 -7.10 9.50
N ARG A 30 -17.82 -7.11 8.19
CA ARG A 30 -19.20 -6.97 7.70
C ARG A 30 -20.04 -8.22 7.97
N ALA A 31 -19.42 -9.40 7.88
CA ALA A 31 -20.09 -10.68 8.10
C ALA A 31 -20.26 -11.02 9.60
N SER A 32 -19.49 -10.41 10.50
CA SER A 32 -19.51 -10.70 11.93
C SER A 32 -19.37 -9.44 12.79
N LEU A 33 -20.41 -9.18 13.60
CA LEU A 33 -20.40 -8.11 14.60
C LEU A 33 -19.35 -8.33 15.68
N THR A 34 -19.07 -9.61 16.03
CA THR A 34 -18.02 -9.95 17.00
C THR A 34 -16.64 -9.58 16.47
N MET A 35 -16.38 -9.85 15.19
CA MET A 35 -15.11 -9.49 14.54
C MET A 35 -14.99 -7.97 14.36
N LEU A 36 -16.09 -7.27 14.08
CA LEU A 36 -16.11 -5.81 14.06
C LEU A 36 -15.74 -5.21 15.42
N ALA A 37 -16.34 -5.71 16.50
CA ALA A 37 -16.02 -5.25 17.86
C ALA A 37 -14.53 -5.47 18.18
N GLN A 38 -14.00 -6.67 17.89
CA GLN A 38 -12.58 -6.98 18.07
C GLN A 38 -11.68 -6.06 17.24
N TYR A 39 -12.05 -5.79 15.99
CA TYR A 39 -11.31 -4.91 15.10
C TYR A 39 -11.23 -3.48 15.64
N VAL A 40 -12.35 -2.94 16.13
CA VAL A 40 -12.41 -1.59 16.72
C VAL A 40 -11.55 -1.51 17.98
N THR A 41 -11.66 -2.47 18.90
CA THR A 41 -10.90 -2.49 20.16
C THR A 41 -9.40 -2.65 19.93
N CYS A 42 -8.99 -3.50 18.98
CA CYS A 42 -7.58 -3.84 18.75
C CYS A 42 -6.96 -3.15 17.53
N ARG A 43 -7.61 -2.12 16.98
CA ARG A 43 -7.25 -1.49 15.68
C ARG A 43 -5.76 -1.16 15.55
N LYS A 44 -5.19 -0.50 16.57
CA LYS A 44 -3.76 -0.13 16.58
C LYS A 44 -2.84 -1.36 16.51
N SER A 45 -3.17 -2.41 17.25
CA SER A 45 -2.39 -3.65 17.26
C SER A 45 -2.47 -4.37 15.92
N ILE A 46 -3.69 -4.44 15.34
CA ILE A 46 -3.95 -5.04 14.03
C ILE A 46 -3.14 -4.33 12.95
N MET A 47 -3.24 -3.00 12.87
CA MET A 47 -2.49 -2.19 11.90
C MET A 47 -0.98 -2.42 12.03
N LYS A 48 -0.47 -2.39 13.26
CA LYS A 48 0.97 -2.61 13.53
C LYS A 48 1.41 -4.01 13.10
N SER A 49 0.60 -5.04 13.35
CA SER A 49 0.91 -6.41 12.97
C SER A 49 0.87 -6.61 11.46
N ILE A 50 -0.10 -6.03 10.75
CA ILE A 50 -0.18 -6.10 9.28
C ILE A 50 1.01 -5.39 8.65
N VAL A 51 1.36 -4.16 9.09
CA VAL A 51 2.54 -3.45 8.59
C VAL A 51 3.81 -4.26 8.81
N ARG A 52 3.98 -4.88 9.99
CA ARG A 52 5.13 -5.76 10.25
C ARG A 52 5.12 -7.01 9.37
N SER A 53 3.96 -7.58 9.08
CA SER A 53 3.87 -8.76 8.21
C SER A 53 4.28 -8.42 6.78
N LEU A 54 3.76 -7.30 6.25
CA LEU A 54 4.08 -6.83 4.90
C LEU A 54 5.56 -6.46 4.74
N LEU A 55 6.18 -5.92 5.80
CA LEU A 55 7.61 -5.57 5.82
C LEU A 55 8.51 -6.70 6.33
N ARG A 56 7.98 -7.91 6.57
CA ARG A 56 8.75 -9.01 7.17
C ARG A 56 9.96 -9.41 6.33
N SER A 57 9.87 -9.24 5.01
CA SER A 57 10.92 -9.56 4.05
C SER A 57 11.84 -8.38 3.73
N ASP A 58 11.62 -7.21 4.33
CA ASP A 58 12.42 -6.01 4.13
C ASP A 58 13.69 -6.02 5.00
N THR A 59 14.60 -6.94 4.71
CA THR A 59 15.84 -7.12 5.50
C THR A 59 16.78 -5.93 5.43
N SER A 60 16.76 -5.17 4.33
CA SER A 60 17.57 -3.97 4.12
C SER A 60 16.91 -2.68 4.62
N GLY A 61 15.63 -2.73 5.02
CA GLY A 61 14.86 -1.53 5.38
C GLY A 61 14.48 -0.64 4.18
N ALA A 62 14.80 -1.05 2.95
CA ALA A 62 14.60 -0.23 1.76
C ALA A 62 13.11 0.04 1.49
N LEU A 63 12.23 -0.97 1.66
CA LEU A 63 10.79 -0.80 1.46
C LEU A 63 10.19 0.17 2.48
N LEU A 64 10.58 0.02 3.75
CA LEU A 64 10.15 0.92 4.81
C LEU A 64 10.57 2.36 4.50
N GLN A 65 11.82 2.56 4.07
CA GLN A 65 12.33 3.89 3.76
C GLN A 65 11.58 4.52 2.58
N ASP A 66 11.32 3.75 1.51
CA ASP A 66 10.52 4.22 0.39
C ASP A 66 9.08 4.56 0.81
N ALA A 67 8.46 3.73 1.65
CA ALA A 67 7.13 4.01 2.20
C ALA A 67 7.11 5.28 3.08
N LEU A 68 8.13 5.49 3.92
CA LEU A 68 8.27 6.68 4.76
C LEU A 68 8.47 7.95 3.91
N ARG A 69 9.26 7.87 2.83
CA ARG A 69 9.43 8.98 1.87
C ARG A 69 8.10 9.41 1.28
N ILE A 70 7.29 8.45 0.84
CA ILE A 70 5.96 8.67 0.25
C ILE A 70 5.01 9.31 1.27
N ILE A 71 5.00 8.83 2.51
CA ILE A 71 4.11 9.32 3.58
C ILE A 71 4.50 10.73 4.04
N ARG A 72 5.79 11.03 4.07
CA ARG A 72 6.33 12.35 4.43
C ARG A 72 6.36 13.30 3.25
N PHE A 73 6.02 12.83 2.04
CA PHE A 73 5.93 13.68 0.87
C PHE A 73 4.90 14.79 1.14
N PRO A 74 5.26 16.05 0.88
CA PRO A 74 4.39 17.17 1.19
C PRO A 74 3.06 17.08 0.42
N SER A 75 1.95 17.40 1.10
CA SER A 75 0.71 17.68 0.40
C SER A 75 0.88 19.01 -0.32
N LEU A 76 0.79 18.97 -1.64
CA LEU A 76 0.86 20.16 -2.46
C LEU A 76 -0.55 20.70 -2.57
N ASP A 77 -0.90 21.63 -1.70
CA ASP A 77 -2.17 22.32 -1.80
C ASP A 77 -2.11 23.25 -3.02
N PHE A 78 -3.10 23.15 -3.90
CA PHE A 78 -3.19 23.88 -5.17
C PHE A 78 -3.18 25.42 -5.03
N THR A 79 -3.15 25.93 -3.80
CA THR A 79 -3.12 27.35 -3.44
C THR A 79 -1.77 27.85 -2.93
N SER A 80 -0.77 26.97 -2.76
CA SER A 80 0.56 27.36 -2.28
C SER A 80 1.38 28.04 -3.38
N SER A 81 2.13 29.09 -3.02
CA SER A 81 3.03 29.75 -3.97
C SER A 81 4.20 28.83 -4.35
N PRO A 82 4.78 28.97 -5.56
CA PRO A 82 5.89 28.15 -6.02
C PRO A 82 7.11 28.16 -5.09
N GLU A 83 7.38 29.30 -4.44
CA GLU A 83 8.51 29.49 -3.51
C GLU A 83 8.28 28.75 -2.17
N SER A 84 7.02 28.63 -1.76
CA SER A 84 6.65 27.82 -0.59
C SER A 84 6.85 26.33 -0.89
N ILE A 85 6.47 25.90 -2.10
CA ILE A 85 6.62 24.52 -2.55
C ILE A 85 8.11 24.13 -2.66
N SER A 86 8.96 25.00 -3.22
CA SER A 86 10.40 24.72 -3.34
C SER A 86 11.06 24.56 -1.99
N GLY A 87 10.80 25.45 -1.03
CA GLY A 87 11.37 25.35 0.32
C GLY A 87 10.89 24.13 1.11
N ILE A 88 9.63 23.71 0.92
CA ILE A 88 9.09 22.47 1.50
C ILE A 88 9.79 21.23 0.90
N LEU A 89 10.02 21.26 -0.41
CA LEU A 89 10.62 20.15 -1.15
C LEU A 89 12.12 20.02 -0.85
N GLU A 90 12.86 21.11 -0.74
CA GLU A 90 14.26 21.11 -0.30
C GLU A 90 14.42 20.52 1.10
N ARG A 91 13.51 20.86 2.02
CA ARG A 91 13.47 20.26 3.36
C ARG A 91 13.17 18.77 3.31
N TRP A 92 12.24 18.34 2.45
CA TRP A 92 11.94 16.93 2.25
C TRP A 92 13.15 16.18 1.67
N MET A 93 13.85 16.74 0.68
CA MET A 93 15.06 16.15 0.08
C MET A 93 16.23 16.08 1.07
N SER A 94 16.35 17.09 1.95
CA SER A 94 17.42 17.16 2.95
C SER A 94 17.16 16.30 4.19
N GLN A 95 15.94 15.76 4.36
CA GLN A 95 15.64 14.84 5.46
C GLN A 95 16.32 13.50 5.21
N ARG A 96 17.47 13.30 5.84
CA ARG A 96 18.06 11.96 6.01
C ARG A 96 17.10 11.15 6.90
N HIS A 97 16.30 10.28 6.29
CA HIS A 97 15.25 9.54 6.98
C HIS A 97 15.88 8.54 7.96
N SER A 98 15.97 8.94 9.24
CA SER A 98 16.56 8.14 10.31
C SER A 98 15.85 6.77 10.43
N ASP A 99 16.67 5.75 10.63
CA ASP A 99 16.47 4.35 10.28
C ASP A 99 15.64 3.53 11.30
N ALA A 100 14.85 4.18 12.12
CA ALA A 100 14.26 3.52 13.27
C ALA A 100 12.73 3.51 13.20
N LEU A 101 12.18 2.29 13.01
CA LEU A 101 10.86 1.86 13.47
C LEU A 101 10.66 2.01 15.01
N ALA A 102 11.45 2.85 15.70
CA ALA A 102 11.30 3.20 17.11
C ALA A 102 10.14 4.19 17.32
N PRO A 103 9.63 4.25 18.56
CA PRO A 103 8.22 3.98 18.85
C PRO A 103 7.31 4.80 17.93
N THR A 104 6.89 4.15 16.85
CA THR A 104 6.18 4.80 15.75
C THR A 104 4.91 5.45 16.30
N ASP A 105 4.82 6.77 16.16
CA ASP A 105 3.60 7.52 16.44
C ASP A 105 2.42 6.81 15.77
N TYR A 106 1.28 6.73 16.47
CA TYR A 106 0.09 6.06 15.96
C TYR A 106 -0.31 6.61 14.58
N GLY A 107 -0.15 7.93 14.38
CA GLY A 107 -0.38 8.57 13.09
C GLY A 107 0.51 8.02 11.98
N THR A 108 1.78 7.74 12.25
CA THR A 108 2.71 7.17 11.26
C THR A 108 2.36 5.71 10.95
N ILE A 109 2.01 4.90 11.95
CA ILE A 109 1.54 3.51 11.73
C ILE A 109 0.27 3.51 10.88
N GLN A 110 -0.68 4.40 11.16
CA GLN A 110 -1.92 4.49 10.42
C GLN A 110 -1.67 4.87 8.95
N LYS A 111 -0.75 5.82 8.70
CA LYS A 111 -0.37 6.20 7.32
C LYS A 111 0.35 5.06 6.59
N LEU A 112 1.26 4.34 7.27
CA LEU A 112 1.93 3.15 6.71
C LEU A 112 0.93 2.06 6.37
N TYR A 113 0.04 1.73 7.29
CA TYR A 113 -1.03 0.76 7.06
C TYR A 113 -1.88 1.15 5.85
N SER A 114 -2.30 2.41 5.77
CA SER A 114 -3.14 2.91 4.67
C SER A 114 -2.42 2.86 3.33
N LEU A 115 -1.13 3.24 3.29
CA LEU A 115 -0.31 3.19 2.08
C LEU A 115 -0.10 1.75 1.63
N LEU A 116 0.41 0.88 2.50
CA LEU A 116 0.74 -0.49 2.15
C LEU A 116 -0.49 -1.33 1.80
N SER A 117 -1.62 -1.14 2.50
CA SER A 117 -2.88 -1.81 2.15
C SER A 117 -3.38 -1.40 0.77
N ARG A 118 -3.22 -0.12 0.41
CA ARG A 118 -3.52 0.37 -0.93
C ARG A 118 -2.59 -0.22 -1.99
N MET A 119 -1.29 -0.32 -1.70
CA MET A 119 -0.34 -0.97 -2.61
C MET A 119 -0.71 -2.43 -2.84
N VAL A 120 -0.98 -3.19 -1.78
CA VAL A 120 -1.46 -4.58 -1.87
C VAL A 120 -2.69 -4.68 -2.76
N MET A 121 -3.66 -3.79 -2.58
CA MET A 121 -4.88 -3.75 -3.38
C MET A 121 -4.62 -3.47 -4.87
N PHE A 122 -3.69 -2.56 -5.20
CA PHE A 122 -3.31 -2.29 -6.58
C PHE A 122 -2.50 -3.43 -7.21
N ILE A 123 -1.65 -4.10 -6.42
CA ILE A 123 -0.92 -5.29 -6.86
C ILE A 123 -1.91 -6.41 -7.19
N GLU A 124 -2.86 -6.71 -6.29
CA GLU A 124 -3.90 -7.72 -6.54
C GLU A 124 -4.69 -7.41 -7.82
N ASP A 125 -5.11 -6.16 -8.02
CA ASP A 125 -5.82 -5.73 -9.23
C ASP A 125 -4.97 -5.90 -10.49
N TYR A 126 -3.72 -5.43 -10.46
CA TYR A 126 -2.78 -5.53 -11.58
C TYR A 126 -2.51 -6.98 -11.98
N VAL A 127 -2.15 -7.84 -11.02
CA VAL A 127 -1.81 -9.24 -11.30
C VAL A 127 -3.03 -10.00 -11.81
N SER A 128 -4.22 -9.77 -11.23
CA SER A 128 -5.48 -10.38 -11.70
C SER A 128 -5.75 -10.03 -13.18
N LYS A 129 -5.50 -8.78 -13.58
CA LYS A 129 -5.72 -8.33 -14.97
C LYS A 129 -4.65 -8.80 -15.93
N ALA A 130 -3.39 -8.77 -15.50
CA ALA A 130 -2.25 -9.16 -16.31
C ALA A 130 -2.22 -10.66 -16.61
N THR A 131 -2.79 -11.47 -15.72
CA THR A 131 -2.84 -12.95 -15.85
C THR A 131 -4.15 -13.47 -16.42
N ASP A 132 -5.11 -12.59 -16.74
CA ASP A 132 -6.37 -12.99 -17.35
C ASP A 132 -6.16 -13.49 -18.79
N PRO A 133 -6.92 -14.49 -19.27
CA PRO A 133 -6.83 -14.94 -20.66
C PRO A 133 -7.14 -13.84 -21.70
N PHE A 134 -7.85 -12.77 -21.30
CA PHE A 134 -8.20 -11.64 -22.16
C PHE A 134 -7.85 -10.30 -21.48
N PRO A 135 -6.55 -9.95 -21.36
CA PRO A 135 -6.11 -8.76 -20.63
C PRO A 135 -6.78 -7.44 -21.08
N PRO A 136 -6.99 -7.16 -22.39
CA PRO A 136 -7.67 -5.93 -22.81
C PRO A 136 -9.05 -5.76 -22.18
N ARG A 137 -9.81 -6.86 -22.02
CA ARG A 137 -11.10 -6.84 -21.34
C ARG A 137 -10.92 -6.67 -19.84
N ALA A 138 -9.94 -7.34 -19.25
CA ALA A 138 -9.68 -7.26 -17.82
C ALA A 138 -9.31 -5.83 -17.39
N TYR A 139 -8.50 -5.11 -18.17
CA TYR A 139 -8.13 -3.73 -17.88
C TYR A 139 -9.28 -2.72 -18.00
N LEU A 140 -10.38 -3.05 -18.69
CA LEU A 140 -11.58 -2.20 -18.69
C LEU A 140 -12.35 -2.27 -17.36
N THR A 141 -12.03 -3.24 -16.51
CA THR A 141 -12.75 -3.44 -15.25
C THR A 141 -12.18 -2.60 -14.11
N LEU A 142 -13.06 -2.18 -13.21
CA LEU A 142 -12.70 -1.50 -11.97
C LEU A 142 -12.86 -2.49 -10.81
N PRO A 143 -11.87 -2.60 -9.91
CA PRO A 143 -12.04 -3.39 -8.71
C PRO A 143 -13.02 -2.68 -7.77
N ALA A 144 -13.76 -3.46 -6.98
CA ALA A 144 -14.74 -2.93 -6.04
C ALA A 144 -14.08 -2.31 -4.79
N PHE A 145 -13.42 -1.16 -4.97
CA PHE A 145 -12.62 -0.48 -3.95
C PHE A 145 -13.43 -0.02 -2.71
N ILE A 146 -14.71 0.34 -2.88
CA ILE A 146 -15.49 1.07 -1.86
C ILE A 146 -16.69 0.26 -1.35
N SER A 147 -17.30 -0.56 -2.20
CA SER A 147 -18.61 -1.18 -1.88
C SER A 147 -18.53 -2.47 -1.06
N GLY A 148 -17.34 -2.97 -0.74
CA GLY A 148 -17.23 -4.27 -0.05
C GLY A 148 -17.60 -5.48 -0.88
N GLY A 149 -17.88 -5.28 -2.17
CA GLY A 149 -18.12 -6.34 -3.11
C GLY A 149 -16.84 -7.11 -3.41
N THR A 150 -16.99 -8.39 -3.70
CA THR A 150 -15.97 -9.22 -4.32
C THR A 150 -15.98 -9.00 -5.83
N GLY A 151 -14.80 -8.99 -6.45
CA GLY A 151 -14.66 -9.04 -7.91
C GLY A 151 -14.47 -7.70 -8.61
N MET A 152 -14.35 -7.81 -9.93
CA MET A 152 -14.09 -6.71 -10.85
C MET A 152 -15.35 -6.36 -11.62
N HIS A 153 -15.56 -5.07 -11.91
CA HIS A 153 -16.80 -4.60 -12.50
C HIS A 153 -16.56 -3.84 -13.80
N PHE A 154 -17.38 -4.09 -14.80
CA PHE A 154 -17.44 -3.31 -16.03
C PHE A 154 -18.89 -2.87 -16.24
N MET A 155 -19.11 -1.56 -16.38
CA MET A 155 -20.45 -0.98 -16.56
C MET A 155 -21.47 -1.47 -15.51
N GLY A 156 -21.05 -1.54 -14.24
CA GLY A 156 -21.89 -1.98 -13.12
C GLY A 156 -22.16 -3.49 -13.05
N ARG A 157 -21.59 -4.30 -13.95
CA ARG A 157 -21.72 -5.76 -13.95
C ARG A 157 -20.44 -6.42 -13.48
N ASN A 158 -20.58 -7.49 -12.69
CA ASN A 158 -19.44 -8.29 -12.27
C ASN A 158 -18.85 -9.02 -13.49
N VAL A 159 -17.53 -9.02 -13.58
CA VAL A 159 -16.76 -9.73 -14.59
C VAL A 159 -16.00 -10.85 -13.90
N ASP A 160 -16.11 -12.04 -14.45
CA ASP A 160 -15.41 -13.22 -13.97
C ASP A 160 -13.92 -13.13 -14.32
N ILE A 161 -13.17 -12.42 -13.47
CA ILE A 161 -11.71 -12.34 -13.50
C ILE A 161 -11.22 -13.01 -12.23
N LYS A 162 -10.33 -13.99 -12.38
CA LYS A 162 -9.73 -14.67 -11.24
C LYS A 162 -8.89 -13.67 -10.45
N ARG A 163 -9.28 -13.45 -9.20
CA ARG A 163 -8.57 -12.53 -8.31
C ARG A 163 -7.29 -13.16 -7.80
N ALA A 164 -6.16 -12.50 -8.04
CA ALA A 164 -4.92 -12.79 -7.36
C ALA A 164 -5.02 -12.32 -5.89
N GLN A 165 -4.63 -13.18 -4.96
CA GLN A 165 -4.55 -12.82 -3.55
C GLN A 165 -3.10 -12.58 -3.18
N PHE A 166 -2.81 -11.46 -2.54
CA PHE A 166 -1.44 -11.14 -2.14
C PHE A 166 -0.86 -12.19 -1.17
N SER A 167 -1.73 -12.84 -0.39
CA SER A 167 -1.40 -13.95 0.49
C SER A 167 -0.94 -15.23 -0.23
N GLU A 168 -1.23 -15.39 -1.53
CA GLU A 168 -0.82 -16.56 -2.32
C GLU A 168 0.59 -16.40 -2.92
N PHE A 169 1.12 -15.18 -2.96
CA PHE A 169 2.46 -14.92 -3.49
C PHE A 169 3.55 -15.38 -2.53
N THR A 170 4.68 -15.80 -3.10
CA THR A 170 5.91 -16.07 -2.35
C THR A 170 6.44 -14.79 -1.70
N THR A 171 7.24 -14.96 -0.64
CA THR A 171 7.87 -13.83 0.07
C THR A 171 8.68 -12.92 -0.86
N SER A 172 9.35 -13.51 -1.85
CA SER A 172 10.16 -12.78 -2.84
C SER A 172 9.29 -11.96 -3.79
N GLU A 173 8.23 -12.55 -4.34
CA GLU A 173 7.27 -11.85 -5.20
C GLU A 173 6.60 -10.69 -4.46
N ARG A 174 6.15 -10.92 -3.22
CA ARG A 174 5.56 -9.87 -2.38
C ARG A 174 6.50 -8.68 -2.20
N ASN A 175 7.78 -8.94 -1.92
CA ASN A 175 8.79 -7.89 -1.76
C ASN A 175 9.00 -7.14 -3.09
N ALA A 176 9.18 -7.87 -4.19
CA ALA A 176 9.38 -7.30 -5.51
C ALA A 176 8.20 -6.42 -5.95
N PHE A 177 6.97 -6.89 -5.79
CA PHE A 177 5.77 -6.11 -6.10
C PHE A 177 5.64 -4.88 -5.20
N LEU A 178 5.80 -5.01 -3.88
CA LEU A 178 5.75 -3.86 -2.98
C LEU A 178 6.82 -2.82 -3.35
N ARG A 179 8.04 -3.26 -3.68
CA ARG A 179 9.12 -2.38 -4.10
C ARG A 179 8.77 -1.62 -5.37
N ALA A 180 8.33 -2.34 -6.40
CA ALA A 180 7.97 -1.75 -7.68
C ALA A 180 6.84 -0.72 -7.54
N PHE A 181 5.79 -1.06 -6.80
CA PHE A 181 4.63 -0.17 -6.63
C PHE A 181 4.95 1.05 -5.74
N LEU A 182 5.74 0.89 -4.68
CA LEU A 182 6.19 2.04 -3.87
C LEU A 182 7.09 2.97 -4.68
N ARG A 183 8.04 2.44 -5.44
CA ARG A 183 8.91 3.25 -6.30
C ARG A 183 8.11 3.95 -7.40
N TYR A 184 7.12 3.29 -7.99
CA TYR A 184 6.21 3.92 -8.94
C TYR A 184 5.38 5.05 -8.32
N GLU A 185 4.86 4.87 -7.10
CA GLU A 185 4.17 5.94 -6.37
C GLU A 185 5.10 7.13 -6.10
N LEU A 186 6.36 6.87 -5.73
CA LEU A 186 7.36 7.92 -5.54
C LEU A 186 7.66 8.65 -6.86
N LEU A 187 7.79 7.92 -7.97
CA LEU A 187 7.94 8.46 -9.32
C LEU A 187 6.77 9.40 -9.67
N CYS A 188 5.52 8.95 -9.47
CA CYS A 188 4.33 9.77 -9.73
C CYS A 188 4.34 11.09 -8.95
N LYS A 189 4.84 11.08 -7.71
CA LYS A 189 4.95 12.29 -6.88
C LYS A 189 6.02 13.25 -7.39
N VAL A 190 7.15 12.73 -7.87
CA VAL A 190 8.30 13.51 -8.37
C VAL A 190 8.02 14.10 -9.75
N TYR A 191 7.47 13.29 -10.66
CA TYR A 191 7.13 13.67 -12.02
C TYR A 191 5.79 14.39 -12.11
N HIS A 192 5.15 14.68 -10.98
CA HIS A 192 3.97 15.54 -10.96
C HIS A 192 4.34 16.90 -11.57
N PRO A 193 3.53 17.47 -12.49
CA PRO A 193 3.92 18.68 -13.24
C PRO A 193 4.38 19.85 -12.35
N GLN A 194 3.73 20.05 -11.21
CA GLN A 194 4.06 21.11 -10.25
C GLN A 194 5.37 20.87 -9.47
N VAL A 195 5.84 19.62 -9.42
CA VAL A 195 7.04 19.19 -8.70
C VAL A 195 8.21 19.10 -9.64
N TRP A 196 7.98 18.54 -10.83
CA TRP A 196 9.02 18.27 -11.82
C TRP A 196 9.80 19.53 -12.19
N ASP A 197 9.11 20.66 -12.37
CA ASP A 197 9.77 21.92 -12.71
C ASP A 197 10.72 22.44 -11.62
N LEU A 198 10.46 22.06 -10.36
CA LEU A 198 11.28 22.41 -9.20
C LEU A 198 12.39 21.38 -8.97
N VAL A 199 12.15 20.11 -9.31
CA VAL A 199 13.09 18.99 -9.06
C VAL A 199 14.05 18.75 -10.22
N LYS A 200 13.72 19.13 -11.46
CA LYS A 200 14.59 18.94 -12.63
C LYS A 200 15.95 19.64 -12.53
N GLN A 201 16.08 20.61 -11.63
CA GLN A 201 17.34 21.33 -11.35
C GLN A 201 18.14 20.70 -10.19
N SER A 202 17.60 19.69 -9.50
CA SER A 202 18.26 18.96 -8.41
C SER A 202 18.80 17.59 -8.88
N SER A 203 19.57 16.91 -8.03
CA SER A 203 20.10 15.55 -8.32
C SER A 203 19.08 14.43 -8.10
N TYR A 204 17.83 14.76 -7.76
CA TYR A 204 16.82 13.77 -7.39
C TYR A 204 16.31 12.92 -8.57
N PRO A 205 16.15 13.45 -9.80
CA PRO A 205 15.81 12.63 -10.96
C PRO A 205 16.84 11.52 -11.19
N ASP A 206 18.12 11.80 -10.96
CA ASP A 206 19.21 10.83 -11.08
C ASP A 206 19.18 9.79 -9.95
N LEU A 207 18.85 10.18 -8.72
CA LEU A 207 18.66 9.25 -7.61
C LEU A 207 17.50 8.28 -7.87
N VAL A 208 16.38 8.79 -8.36
CA VAL A 208 15.20 7.97 -8.67
C VAL A 208 15.47 7.07 -9.87
N LYS A 209 16.18 7.57 -10.88
CA LYS A 209 16.62 6.77 -12.03
C LYS A 209 17.57 5.66 -11.61
N THR A 210 18.56 5.96 -10.77
CA THR A 210 19.50 4.96 -10.20
C THR A 210 18.74 3.90 -9.38
N LEU A 211 17.81 4.32 -8.52
CA LEU A 211 16.97 3.39 -7.76
C LEU A 211 16.07 2.54 -8.66
N ASN A 212 15.61 3.07 -9.80
CA ASN A 212 14.80 2.32 -10.76
C ASN A 212 15.65 1.35 -11.59
N ASP A 213 16.89 1.72 -11.94
CA ASP A 213 17.84 0.89 -12.68
C ASP A 213 18.39 -0.27 -11.82
N GLU A 214 18.41 -0.11 -10.48
CA GLU A 214 18.71 -1.18 -9.50
C GLU A 214 17.58 -2.22 -9.33
N LEU A 215 16.46 -2.08 -10.04
CA LEU A 215 15.51 -3.19 -10.19
C LEU A 215 16.16 -4.22 -11.10
N GLU A 216 16.97 -5.12 -10.53
CA GLU A 216 17.46 -6.28 -11.28
C GLU A 216 16.27 -6.97 -11.96
N PRO A 217 16.42 -7.38 -13.23
CA PRO A 217 15.39 -8.15 -13.90
C PRO A 217 15.11 -9.38 -13.05
N ILE A 218 13.84 -9.60 -12.75
CA ILE A 218 13.35 -10.83 -12.11
C ILE A 218 13.76 -11.98 -13.03
N GLY A 219 14.87 -12.64 -12.70
CA GLY A 219 15.35 -13.87 -13.33
C GLY A 219 14.71 -15.08 -12.69
#